data_AF-A0A655JHJ0-F1
#
_entry.id   AF-A0A655JHJ0-F1
#
_cell.length_a   1.000
_cell.length_b   1.000
_cell.length_c   1.000
_cell.angle_alpha   90.00
_cell.angle_beta   90.00
_cell.angle_gamma   90.00
#
_symmetry.space_group_name_H-M   'P 1'
#
loop_
_entity.id
_entity.type
_entity.pdbx_description
1 polymer ?
#
loop_
_entity_poly.entity_id
_entity_poly.type
_entity_poly.pdbx_seq_one_letter_code
_entity_poly.pdbx_strand_id
1 'polypeptide(L)'
;MPNETNRKKNRQAGLDRSIRVIHGSFDDIPEPDSGYDVVWSQDAILHAPDRRKVLEEAFRVLRPGGELIFTDPMQADDVPDGVLQPVYDRLNLRDLGSMRFYA
;
A
#
# COMPACT_ATOMS: atom_id res chain seq x y z
N MET A 1 -1.60 -21.02 1.23
CA MET A 1 -1.00 -19.66 1.18
C MET A 1 -2.06 -18.58 1.45
N PRO A 2 -1.73 -17.40 2.00
CA PRO A 2 -2.71 -16.34 2.33
C PRO A 2 -3.67 -15.98 1.19
N ASN A 3 -3.16 -15.88 -0.04
CA ASN A 3 -3.99 -15.58 -1.22
C ASN A 3 -5.03 -16.64 -1.53
N GLU A 4 -4.72 -17.92 -1.36
CA GLU A 4 -5.69 -19.02 -1.56
C GLU A 4 -6.81 -18.98 -0.52
N THR A 5 -6.44 -18.66 0.73
CA THR A 5 -7.40 -18.45 1.81
C THR A 5 -8.36 -17.30 1.48
N ASN A 6 -7.85 -16.17 0.99
CA ASN A 6 -8.68 -15.02 0.59
C ASN A 6 -9.62 -15.38 -0.57
N ARG A 7 -9.11 -16.08 -1.61
CA ARG A 7 -9.97 -16.58 -2.70
C ARG A 7 -11.07 -17.51 -2.21
N LYS A 8 -10.76 -18.40 -1.25
CA LYS A 8 -11.75 -19.31 -0.65
C LYS A 8 -12.82 -18.53 0.10
N LYS A 9 -12.44 -17.53 0.91
CA LYS A 9 -13.38 -16.65 1.63
C LYS A 9 -14.30 -15.91 0.66
N ASN A 10 -13.76 -15.35 -0.42
CA ASN A 10 -14.56 -14.65 -1.44
C ASN A 10 -15.59 -15.59 -2.09
N ARG A 11 -15.21 -16.83 -2.45
CA ARG A 11 -16.14 -17.84 -2.98
C ARG A 11 -17.25 -18.20 -1.99
N GLN A 12 -16.89 -18.40 -0.72
CA GLN A 12 -17.87 -18.71 0.34
C GLN A 12 -18.86 -17.57 0.57
N ALA A 13 -18.44 -16.33 0.35
CA ALA A 13 -19.28 -15.14 0.44
C ALA A 13 -20.02 -14.79 -0.88
N GLY A 14 -19.81 -15.54 -1.97
CA GLY A 14 -20.38 -15.23 -3.28
C GLY A 14 -19.82 -13.95 -3.95
N LEU A 15 -18.61 -13.53 -3.55
CA LEU A 15 -17.94 -12.29 -4.00
C LEU A 15 -16.83 -12.54 -5.02
N ASP A 16 -16.62 -13.78 -5.46
CA ASP A 16 -15.53 -14.18 -6.36
C ASP A 16 -15.61 -13.55 -7.76
N ARG A 17 -16.81 -13.10 -8.17
CA ARG A 17 -17.02 -12.32 -9.40
C ARG A 17 -16.62 -10.84 -9.25
N SER A 18 -16.64 -10.31 -8.02
CA SER A 18 -16.37 -8.89 -7.75
C SER A 18 -14.98 -8.64 -7.17
N ILE A 19 -14.37 -9.64 -6.52
CA ILE A 19 -13.08 -9.51 -5.84
C ILE A 19 -12.06 -10.47 -6.43
N ARG A 20 -11.13 -9.92 -7.20
CA ARG A 20 -9.92 -10.61 -7.66
C ARG A 20 -8.81 -10.45 -6.63
N VAL A 21 -8.32 -11.57 -6.10
CA VAL A 21 -7.05 -11.61 -5.36
C VAL A 21 -5.93 -11.74 -6.38
N ILE A 22 -4.80 -11.07 -6.21
CA ILE A 22 -3.68 -11.13 -7.15
C ILE A 22 -2.41 -11.36 -6.35
N HIS A 23 -1.54 -12.23 -6.85
CA HIS A 23 -0.18 -12.34 -6.34
C HIS A 23 0.65 -11.32 -7.11
N GLY A 24 1.21 -10.34 -6.41
CA GLY A 24 2.11 -9.35 -6.97
C GLY A 24 2.81 -8.58 -5.87
N SER A 25 3.68 -7.65 -6.26
CA SER A 25 4.27 -6.67 -5.37
C SER A 25 3.62 -5.31 -5.62
N PHE A 26 3.48 -4.49 -4.58
CA PHE A 26 2.90 -3.14 -4.73
C PHE A 26 3.86 -2.13 -5.40
N ASP A 27 5.11 -2.52 -5.63
CA ASP A 27 6.13 -1.76 -6.38
C ASP A 27 6.39 -2.37 -7.78
N ASP A 28 5.56 -3.33 -8.19
CA ASP A 28 5.49 -3.92 -9.53
C ASP A 28 4.09 -4.54 -9.69
N ILE A 29 3.09 -3.68 -9.86
CA ILE A 29 1.68 -4.09 -9.86
C ILE A 29 1.39 -4.80 -11.19
N PRO A 30 0.99 -6.08 -11.18
CA PRO A 30 0.81 -6.89 -12.40
C PRO A 30 -0.54 -6.60 -13.10
N GLU A 31 -0.82 -5.32 -13.34
CA GLU A 31 -2.03 -4.80 -13.96
C GLU A 31 -1.67 -3.69 -14.95
N PRO A 32 -2.51 -3.45 -15.97
CA PRO A 32 -2.23 -2.47 -17.00
C PRO A 32 -2.28 -1.03 -16.47
N ASP A 33 -1.61 -0.15 -17.19
CA ASP A 33 -1.67 1.29 -16.97
C ASP A 33 -3.11 1.80 -17.11
N SER A 34 -3.47 2.79 -16.30
CA SER A 34 -4.77 3.47 -16.37
C SER A 34 -5.98 2.52 -16.35
N GLY A 35 -5.90 1.45 -15.56
CA GLY A 35 -6.96 0.47 -15.40
C GLY A 35 -8.05 0.86 -14.40
N TYR A 36 -7.71 1.67 -13.39
CA TYR A 36 -8.53 1.85 -12.19
C TYR A 36 -8.97 3.31 -11.96
N ASP A 37 -10.20 3.46 -11.46
CA ASP A 37 -10.75 4.76 -11.05
C ASP A 37 -10.28 5.16 -9.64
N VAL A 38 -10.07 4.16 -8.76
CA VAL A 38 -9.59 4.34 -7.39
C VAL A 38 -8.52 3.29 -7.08
N VAL A 39 -7.42 3.71 -6.48
CA VAL A 39 -6.42 2.83 -5.86
C VAL A 39 -6.46 3.07 -4.36
N TRP A 40 -6.53 1.98 -3.59
CA TRP A 40 -6.58 2.05 -2.14
C TRP A 40 -5.50 1.17 -1.52
N SER A 41 -4.73 1.75 -0.60
CA SER A 41 -3.73 1.05 0.20
C SER A 41 -4.04 1.22 1.69
N GLN A 42 -3.92 0.16 2.47
CA GLN A 42 -4.21 0.20 3.90
C GLN A 42 -3.04 -0.38 4.70
N ASP A 43 -2.34 0.50 5.41
CA ASP A 43 -1.23 0.19 6.31
C ASP A 43 -0.18 -0.75 5.67
N ALA A 44 0.20 -0.44 4.43
CA ALA A 44 1.06 -1.27 3.60
C ALA A 44 2.27 -0.52 3.03
N ILE A 45 2.14 0.76 2.69
CA ILE A 45 3.22 1.54 2.05
C ILE A 45 4.39 1.72 3.03
N LEU A 46 4.13 1.78 4.34
CA LEU A 46 5.17 1.86 5.37
C LEU A 46 6.21 0.73 5.29
N HIS A 47 5.80 -0.45 4.80
CA HIS A 47 6.65 -1.63 4.66
C HIS A 47 7.43 -1.67 3.34
N ALA A 48 7.20 -0.70 2.44
CA ALA A 48 7.90 -0.63 1.17
C ALA A 48 9.37 -0.22 1.37
N PRO A 49 10.33 -0.87 0.69
CA PRO A 49 11.71 -0.44 0.70
C PRO A 49 11.90 0.92 -0.01
N ASP A 50 11.04 1.21 -0.99
CA ASP A 50 10.97 2.49 -1.70
C ASP A 50 9.51 2.93 -1.83
N ARG A 51 9.11 3.89 -1.00
CA ARG A 51 7.75 4.44 -1.02
C ARG A 51 7.44 5.22 -2.29
N ARG A 52 8.44 5.86 -2.92
CA ARG A 52 8.22 6.60 -4.17
C ARG A 52 7.85 5.66 -5.29
N LYS A 53 8.56 4.54 -5.41
CA LYS A 53 8.25 3.52 -6.42
C LYS A 53 6.83 2.96 -6.27
N VAL A 54 6.36 2.74 -5.04
CA VAL A 54 4.98 2.31 -4.79
C VAL A 54 3.96 3.38 -5.20
N LEU A 55 4.23 4.65 -4.91
CA LEU A 55 3.38 5.74 -5.36
C LEU A 55 3.36 5.85 -6.89
N GLU A 56 4.51 5.76 -7.55
CA GLU A 56 4.62 5.74 -9.02
C GLU A 56 3.79 4.61 -9.64
N GLU A 57 3.88 3.40 -9.09
CA GLU A 57 3.07 2.27 -9.54
C GLU A 57 1.56 2.46 -9.29
N ALA A 58 1.19 3.00 -8.13
CA ALA A 58 -0.21 3.34 -7.84
C ALA A 58 -0.75 4.39 -8.84
N PHE A 59 0.04 5.42 -9.17
CA PHE A 59 -0.34 6.41 -10.18
C PHE A 59 -0.35 5.84 -11.59
N ARG A 60 0.55 4.91 -11.94
CA ARG A 60 0.59 4.25 -13.26
C ARG A 60 -0.72 3.51 -13.54
N VAL A 61 -1.22 2.74 -12.57
CA VAL A 61 -2.45 1.96 -12.75
C VAL A 61 -3.73 2.80 -12.62
N LEU A 62 -3.64 4.03 -12.11
CA LEU A 62 -4.75 4.99 -12.08
C LEU A 62 -5.03 5.58 -13.46
N ARG A 63 -6.32 5.73 -13.74
CA ARG A 63 -6.80 6.51 -14.89
C ARG A 63 -6.51 8.00 -14.68
N PRO A 64 -6.43 8.80 -15.77
CA PRO A 64 -6.45 10.26 -15.64
C PRO A 64 -7.69 10.72 -14.86
N GLY A 65 -7.47 11.43 -13.76
CA GLY A 65 -8.53 11.90 -12.84
C GLY A 65 -8.97 10.88 -11.78
N GLY A 66 -8.34 9.71 -11.70
CA GLY A 66 -8.57 8.75 -10.62
C GLY A 66 -7.94 9.16 -9.30
N GLU A 67 -8.33 8.49 -8.23
CA GLU A 67 -7.93 8.86 -6.86
C GLU A 67 -7.09 7.78 -6.18
N LEU A 68 -6.01 8.20 -5.53
CA LEU A 68 -5.27 7.38 -4.58
C LEU A 68 -5.71 7.73 -3.16
N ILE A 69 -6.19 6.73 -2.42
CA ILE A 69 -6.53 6.85 -1.00
C ILE A 69 -5.62 5.89 -0.23
N PHE A 70 -5.00 6.33 0.86
CA PHE A 70 -4.24 5.41 1.69
C PHE A 70 -4.25 5.75 3.18
N THR A 71 -3.99 4.73 3.99
CA THR A 71 -3.66 4.88 5.41
C THR A 71 -2.28 4.30 5.66
N ASP A 72 -1.52 4.96 6.55
CA ASP A 72 -0.26 4.45 7.06
C ASP A 72 0.00 5.10 8.44
N PRO A 73 0.64 4.39 9.37
CA PRO A 73 1.39 5.02 10.45
C PRO A 73 2.43 5.99 9.88
N MET A 74 2.48 7.20 10.43
CA MET A 74 3.37 8.25 9.99
C MET A 74 4.07 8.89 11.19
N GLN A 75 5.26 9.43 10.96
CA GLN A 75 5.94 10.25 11.96
C GLN A 75 5.60 11.73 11.78
N ALA A 76 5.70 12.47 12.89
CA ALA A 76 5.70 13.92 12.83
C ALA A 76 6.93 14.41 12.05
N ASP A 77 6.79 15.57 11.41
CA ASP A 77 7.83 16.16 10.58
C ASP A 77 9.09 16.55 11.37
N ASP A 78 8.95 16.86 12.65
CA ASP A 78 9.99 17.37 13.55
C ASP A 78 10.29 16.39 14.70
N VAL A 79 10.03 15.10 14.50
CA VAL A 79 10.37 14.09 15.50
C VAL A 79 11.89 14.07 15.75
N PRO A 80 12.36 14.12 17.01
CA PRO A 80 13.79 14.03 17.29
C PRO A 80 14.35 12.66 16.93
N ASP A 81 15.61 12.65 16.49
CA ASP A 81 16.32 11.42 16.12
C ASP A 81 16.32 10.39 17.25
N GLY A 82 16.11 9.13 16.89
CA GLY A 82 16.16 7.99 17.81
C GLY A 82 14.92 7.76 18.68
N VAL A 83 13.99 8.73 18.78
CA VAL A 83 12.78 8.59 19.61
C VAL A 83 11.87 7.45 19.14
N LEU A 84 11.83 7.20 17.83
CA LEU A 84 10.97 6.18 17.23
C LEU A 84 11.65 4.82 17.05
N GLN A 85 12.90 4.63 17.48
CA GLN A 85 13.59 3.34 17.33
C GLN A 85 12.78 2.15 17.89
N PRO A 86 12.14 2.24 19.09
CA PRO A 86 11.32 1.14 19.59
C PRO A 86 10.11 0.80 18.68
N VAL A 87 9.57 1.79 17.96
CA VAL A 87 8.49 1.60 16.99
C VAL A 87 9.02 0.87 15.76
N TYR A 88 10.17 1.30 15.25
CA TYR A 88 10.83 0.68 14.10
C TYR A 88 11.17 -0.78 14.36
N ASP A 89 11.77 -1.07 15.52
CA ASP A 89 12.13 -2.44 15.91
C ASP A 89 10.89 -3.34 16.05
N ARG A 90 9.82 -2.82 16.66
CA ARG A 90 8.56 -3.56 16.86
C ARG A 90 7.85 -3.89 15.55
N LEU A 91 7.87 -2.95 14.60
CA LEU A 91 7.17 -3.07 13.32
C LEU A 91 8.07 -3.59 12.19
N ASN A 92 9.35 -3.86 12.49
CA ASN A 92 10.38 -4.23 11.53
C ASN A 92 10.49 -3.22 10.36
N LEU A 93 10.62 -1.94 10.72
CA LEU A 93 10.73 -0.82 9.79
C LEU A 93 12.12 -0.19 9.86
N ARG A 94 12.48 0.56 8.82
CA ARG A 94 13.70 1.39 8.80
C ARG A 94 13.41 2.85 9.15
N ASP A 95 12.22 3.30 8.79
CA ASP A 95 11.73 4.66 8.92
C ASP A 95 10.19 4.65 8.80
N LEU A 96 9.58 5.82 9.02
CA LEU A 96 8.18 6.09 8.71
C LEU A 96 8.09 7.30 7.77
N GLY A 97 7.08 7.31 6.90
CA GLY A 97 6.76 8.52 6.12
C GLY A 97 6.27 9.64 7.04
N SER A 98 6.33 10.88 6.55
CA SER A 98 5.78 12.07 7.22
C SER A 98 4.90 12.85 6.25
N MET A 99 4.11 13.80 6.75
CA MET A 99 3.25 14.61 5.88
C MET A 99 4.06 15.35 4.81
N ARG A 100 5.24 15.87 5.17
CA ARG A 100 6.17 16.50 4.23
C ARG A 100 6.67 15.56 3.13
N PHE A 101 6.77 14.25 3.37
CA PHE A 101 7.18 13.30 2.34
C PHE A 101 6.11 13.15 1.23
N TYR A 102 4.82 13.26 1.60
CA TYR A 102 3.70 13.04 0.69
C TYR A 102 3.07 14.33 0.13
N ALA A 103 3.52 15.50 0.60
CA ALA A 103 3.09 16.81 0.12
C ALA A 103 3.80 17.18 -1.20
#